data_AF-A0A2V9SP50-F1
#
_entry.id   AF-A0A2V9SP50-F1
#
_cell.length_a   1.000
_cell.length_b   1.000
_cell.length_c   1.000
_cell.angle_alpha   90.00
_cell.angle_beta   90.00
_cell.angle_gamma   90.00
#
_symmetry.space_group_name_H-M   'P 1'
#
loop_
_entity.id
_entity.type
_entity.pdbx_description
1 polymer ?
#
loop_
_entity_poly.entity_id
_entity_poly.type
_entity_poly.pdbx_seq_one_letter_code
_entity_poly.pdbx_strand_id
1 'polypeptide(L)'
;MADQVNTPDSNKDTLRAQLQHFIDYDNNVNDVIWNLFGIFFAVNSVLLVALFQSGKFPTPPVGFVISLAGALMSLVWALFHRRVLAHKERFEALIKGIEEDLEIPVKYRTSRKVNEYGEMFLAGKGPGARPLLLVSTWGSFAIWLAALVSFLCWWCHQSIH
;
A
#
# COMPACT_ATOMS: atom_id res chain seq x y z
N MET A 1 9.01 -33.49 -39.49
CA MET A 1 8.11 -32.71 -38.62
C MET A 1 7.85 -33.57 -37.40
N ALA A 2 8.59 -33.34 -36.32
CA ALA A 2 8.45 -34.11 -35.11
C ALA A 2 7.28 -33.54 -34.31
N ASP A 3 6.21 -34.33 -34.18
CA ASP A 3 5.15 -34.10 -33.20
C ASP A 3 5.80 -34.01 -31.82
N GLN A 4 5.73 -32.83 -31.21
CA GLN A 4 6.00 -32.70 -29.79
C GLN A 4 4.85 -33.40 -29.06
N VAL A 5 5.09 -34.64 -28.66
CA VAL A 5 4.29 -35.35 -27.66
C VAL A 5 4.37 -34.51 -26.38
N ASN A 6 3.40 -33.60 -26.22
CA ASN A 6 3.16 -32.86 -24.99
C ASN A 6 2.77 -33.86 -23.91
N THR A 7 3.77 -34.36 -23.19
CA THR A 7 3.57 -35.20 -22.03
C THR A 7 2.90 -34.34 -20.94
N PRO A 8 1.85 -34.85 -20.28
CA PRO A 8 1.11 -34.10 -19.25
C PRO A 8 1.98 -33.61 -18.09
N ASP A 9 3.13 -34.25 -17.85
CA ASP A 9 4.10 -33.85 -16.83
C ASP A 9 4.90 -32.59 -17.21
N SER A 10 5.23 -32.39 -18.50
CA SER A 10 5.89 -31.16 -18.99
C SER A 10 5.02 -29.92 -18.78
N ASN A 11 3.70 -30.07 -18.94
CA ASN A 11 2.76 -28.97 -18.74
C ASN A 11 2.62 -28.60 -17.26
N LYS A 12 2.62 -29.61 -16.38
CA LYS A 12 2.59 -29.42 -14.91
C LYS A 12 3.86 -28.78 -14.37
N ASP A 13 5.03 -29.16 -14.87
CA ASP A 13 6.29 -28.56 -14.44
C ASP A 13 6.42 -27.10 -14.92
N THR A 14 5.92 -26.78 -16.11
CA THR A 14 5.83 -25.40 -16.61
C THR A 14 4.92 -24.54 -15.75
N LEU A 15 3.74 -25.08 -15.40
CA LEU A 15 2.77 -24.43 -14.52
C LEU A 15 3.32 -24.21 -13.10
N ARG A 16 4.11 -25.15 -12.57
CA ARG A 16 4.81 -24.99 -11.28
C ARG A 16 5.90 -23.92 -11.33
N ALA A 17 6.67 -23.86 -12.41
CA ALA A 17 7.68 -22.82 -12.59
C ALA A 17 7.04 -21.43 -12.69
N GLN A 18 5.91 -21.31 -13.41
CA GLN A 18 5.12 -20.08 -13.47
C GLN A 18 4.57 -19.70 -12.10
N LEU A 19 4.01 -20.65 -11.36
CA LEU A 19 3.50 -20.42 -10.01
C LEU A 19 4.61 -19.90 -9.07
N GLN A 20 5.79 -20.53 -9.08
CA GLN A 20 6.92 -20.09 -8.26
C GLN A 20 7.37 -18.67 -8.64
N HIS A 21 7.44 -18.35 -9.94
CA HIS A 21 7.78 -17.01 -10.41
C HIS A 21 6.74 -15.96 -9.96
N PHE A 22 5.44 -16.29 -9.97
CA PHE A 22 4.39 -15.40 -9.46
C PHE A 22 4.45 -15.22 -7.94
N ILE A 23 4.81 -16.26 -7.19
CA ILE A 23 5.00 -16.17 -5.73
C ILE A 23 6.19 -15.27 -5.38
N ASP A 24 7.33 -15.46 -6.07
CA ASP A 24 8.52 -14.63 -5.87
C ASP A 24 8.23 -13.16 -6.25
N TYR A 25 7.43 -12.94 -7.30
CA TYR A 25 6.95 -11.62 -7.68
C TYR A 25 6.05 -11.00 -6.60
N ASP A 26 5.08 -11.74 -6.03
CA ASP A 26 4.21 -11.22 -4.97
C ASP A 26 5.00 -10.84 -3.70
N ASN A 27 5.97 -11.66 -3.31
CA ASN A 27 6.85 -11.38 -2.18
C ASN A 27 7.65 -10.07 -2.41
N ASN A 28 8.23 -9.90 -3.59
CA ASN A 28 8.93 -8.66 -3.94
C ASN A 28 8.00 -7.44 -3.92
N VAL A 29 6.76 -7.60 -4.42
CA VAL A 29 5.75 -6.52 -4.38
C VAL A 29 5.37 -6.16 -2.94
N ASN A 30 5.26 -7.15 -2.04
CA ASN A 30 4.98 -6.90 -0.62
C ASN A 30 6.09 -6.10 0.06
N ASP A 31 7.36 -6.45 -0.19
CA ASP A 31 8.51 -5.71 0.34
C ASP A 31 8.55 -4.26 -0.16
N VAL A 32 8.24 -4.05 -1.45
CA VAL A 32 8.12 -2.71 -2.04
C VAL A 32 7.01 -1.92 -1.37
N ILE A 33 5.84 -2.52 -1.14
CA ILE A 33 4.71 -1.87 -0.46
C ILE A 33 5.10 -1.43 0.95
N TRP A 34 5.74 -2.31 1.73
CA TRP A 34 6.16 -1.99 3.10
C TRP A 34 7.25 -0.92 3.14
N ASN A 35 8.20 -0.95 2.20
CA ASN A 35 9.23 0.08 2.11
C ASN A 35 8.61 1.45 1.76
N LEU A 36 7.68 1.48 0.79
CA LEU A 36 6.94 2.70 0.46
C LEU A 36 6.13 3.23 1.65
N PHE A 37 5.52 2.35 2.43
CA PHE A 37 4.83 2.75 3.65
C PHE A 37 5.79 3.36 4.70
N GLY A 38 6.98 2.78 4.87
CA GLY A 38 8.01 3.33 5.75
C GLY A 38 8.46 4.72 5.32
N ILE A 39 8.74 4.91 4.03
CA ILE A 39 9.13 6.21 3.46
C ILE A 39 8.03 7.24 3.68
N PHE A 40 6.77 6.88 3.42
CA PHE A 40 5.63 7.75 3.67
C PHE A 40 5.59 8.25 5.12
N PHE A 41 5.73 7.34 6.08
CA PHE A 41 5.68 7.70 7.49
C PHE A 41 6.87 8.56 7.90
N ALA A 42 8.07 8.26 7.38
CA ALA A 42 9.27 9.06 7.60
C ALA A 42 9.10 10.49 7.07
N VAL A 43 8.59 10.67 5.85
CA VAL A 43 8.35 11.99 5.26
C VAL A 43 7.33 12.79 6.09
N ASN A 44 6.22 12.18 6.50
CA ASN A 44 5.23 12.85 7.34
C ASN A 44 5.81 13.24 8.70
N SER A 45 6.65 12.38 9.29
CA SER A 45 7.34 12.68 10.55
C SER A 45 8.29 13.86 10.40
N VAL A 46 9.05 13.94 9.29
CA VAL A 46 9.93 15.08 9.00
C VAL A 46 9.12 16.37 8.80
N LEU A 47 7.98 16.32 8.12
CA LEU A 47 7.11 17.49 7.95
C LEU A 47 6.54 17.97 9.29
N LEU A 48 6.14 17.06 10.17
CA LEU A 48 5.72 17.39 11.54
C LEU A 48 6.85 18.03 12.34
N VAL A 49 8.06 17.48 12.26
CA VAL A 49 9.25 18.08 12.92
C VAL A 49 9.53 19.47 12.36
N ALA A 50 9.45 19.65 11.03
CA ALA A 50 9.65 20.94 10.39
C ALA A 50 8.62 21.99 10.87
N LEU A 51 7.39 21.57 11.16
CA LEU A 51 6.32 22.43 11.65
C LEU A 51 6.60 22.98 13.06
N PHE A 52 7.37 22.25 13.88
CA PHE A 52 7.69 22.61 15.27
C PHE A 52 9.18 22.86 15.54
N GLN A 53 10.02 22.94 14.50
CA GLN A 53 11.48 23.04 14.63
C GLN A 53 11.94 24.25 15.46
N SER A 54 11.17 25.34 15.45
CA SER A 54 11.49 26.58 16.18
C SER A 54 11.12 26.53 17.66
N GLY A 55 10.47 25.46 18.14
CA GLY A 55 9.93 25.36 19.50
C GLY A 55 8.74 26.30 19.78
N LYS A 56 8.30 27.06 18.78
CA LYS A 56 7.13 27.95 18.83
C LYS A 56 6.11 27.48 17.79
N PHE A 57 4.85 27.84 18.01
CA PHE A 57 3.81 27.59 17.02
C PHE A 57 4.18 28.29 15.70
N PRO A 58 4.11 27.61 14.55
CA PRO A 58 4.56 28.19 13.28
C PRO A 58 3.73 29.41 12.93
N THR A 59 4.37 30.37 12.25
CA THR A 59 3.63 31.49 11.69
C THR A 59 2.64 30.96 10.64
N PRO A 60 1.49 31.63 10.44
CA PRO A 60 0.49 31.23 9.46
C PRO A 60 0.99 30.89 8.03
N PRO A 61 1.97 31.61 7.41
CA PRO A 61 2.40 31.30 6.05
C PRO A 61 3.21 30.00 6.01
N VAL A 62 4.07 29.80 7.01
CA VAL A 62 4.93 28.63 7.11
C VAL A 62 4.06 27.39 7.39
N GLY A 63 3.11 27.50 8.32
CA GLY A 63 2.14 26.45 8.61
C GLY A 63 1.30 26.07 7.39
N PHE A 64 0.87 27.07 6.59
CA PHE A 64 0.16 26.84 5.34
C PHE A 64 1.00 26.06 4.31
N VAL A 65 2.24 26.50 4.05
CA VAL A 65 3.13 25.83 3.06
C VAL A 65 3.43 24.39 3.46
N ILE A 66 3.77 24.15 4.72
CA ILE A 66 4.06 22.80 5.22
C ILE A 66 2.81 21.91 5.14
N SER A 67 1.65 22.44 5.53
CA SER A 67 0.39 21.68 5.47
C SER A 67 -0.05 21.37 4.05
N LEU A 68 0.17 22.29 3.11
CA LEU A 68 -0.10 22.07 1.69
C LEU A 68 0.81 20.99 1.12
N ALA A 69 2.11 21.04 1.43
CA ALA A 69 3.07 20.01 1.02
C ALA A 69 2.68 18.64 1.58
N GLY A 70 2.30 18.56 2.86
CA GLY A 70 1.84 17.32 3.51
C GLY A 70 0.56 16.77 2.89
N ALA A 71 -0.42 17.63 2.58
CA ALA A 71 -1.67 17.25 1.93
C ALA A 71 -1.42 16.72 0.50
N LEU A 72 -0.63 17.44 -0.31
CA LEU A 72 -0.30 17.01 -1.66
C LEU A 72 0.48 15.69 -1.68
N MET A 73 1.48 15.55 -0.82
CA MET A 73 2.22 14.29 -0.70
C MET A 73 1.32 13.14 -0.27
N SER A 74 0.45 13.35 0.73
CA SER A 74 -0.47 12.31 1.19
C SER A 74 -1.47 11.91 0.10
N LEU A 75 -1.93 12.86 -0.72
CA LEU A 75 -2.80 12.59 -1.85
C LEU A 75 -2.09 11.75 -2.93
N VAL A 76 -0.89 12.17 -3.33
CA VAL A 76 -0.08 11.43 -4.32
C VAL A 76 0.16 10.00 -3.82
N TRP A 77 0.52 9.85 -2.54
CA TRP A 77 0.76 8.54 -1.94
C TRP A 77 -0.49 7.66 -1.90
N ALA A 78 -1.66 8.23 -1.58
CA ALA A 78 -2.93 7.51 -1.62
C ALA A 78 -3.26 6.99 -3.02
N LEU A 79 -2.99 7.77 -4.06
CA LEU A 79 -3.18 7.34 -5.46
C LEU A 79 -2.20 6.22 -5.85
N PHE A 80 -0.93 6.31 -5.42
CA PHE A 80 0.06 5.26 -5.64
C PHE A 80 -0.33 3.95 -4.95
N HIS A 81 -0.65 3.99 -3.64
CA HIS A 81 -1.09 2.80 -2.92
C HIS A 81 -2.31 2.16 -3.58
N ARG A 82 -3.30 2.95 -4.00
CA ARG A 82 -4.49 2.44 -4.69
C ARG A 82 -4.16 1.71 -6.00
N ARG A 83 -3.21 2.25 -6.79
CA ARG A 83 -2.76 1.59 -8.03
C ARG A 83 -2.01 0.29 -7.77
N VAL A 84 -1.11 0.29 -6.79
CA VAL A 84 -0.33 -0.89 -6.43
C VAL A 84 -1.24 -2.00 -5.88
N LEU A 85 -2.21 -1.65 -5.01
CA LEU A 85 -3.22 -2.57 -4.50
C LEU A 85 -4.07 -3.18 -5.63
N ALA A 86 -4.55 -2.34 -6.56
CA ALA A 86 -5.32 -2.82 -7.71
C ALA A 86 -4.50 -3.74 -8.63
N HIS A 87 -3.19 -3.50 -8.75
CA HIS A 87 -2.30 -4.37 -9.51
C HIS A 87 -2.09 -5.72 -8.80
N LYS A 88 -1.93 -5.69 -7.48
CA LYS A 88 -1.80 -6.88 -6.64
C LYS A 88 -3.04 -7.78 -6.72
N GLU A 89 -4.24 -7.20 -6.64
CA GLU A 89 -5.51 -7.94 -6.77
C GLU A 89 -5.63 -8.70 -8.09
N ARG A 90 -5.13 -8.12 -9.19
CA ARG A 90 -5.11 -8.81 -10.49
C ARG A 90 -4.17 -9.99 -10.49
N PHE A 91 -2.98 -9.87 -9.90
CA PHE A 91 -2.03 -10.97 -9.80
C PHE A 91 -2.53 -12.08 -8.90
N GLU A 92 -3.14 -11.75 -7.76
CA GLU A 92 -3.75 -12.75 -6.88
C GLU A 92 -4.87 -13.52 -7.58
N ALA A 93 -5.68 -12.86 -8.43
CA ALA A 93 -6.69 -13.53 -9.24
C ALA A 93 -6.08 -14.51 -10.27
N LEU A 94 -4.96 -14.14 -10.90
CA LEU A 94 -4.22 -15.01 -11.82
C LEU A 94 -3.61 -16.22 -11.09
N ILE A 95 -2.98 -16.00 -9.94
CA ILE A 95 -2.43 -17.08 -9.10
C ILE A 95 -3.53 -18.05 -8.70
N LYS A 96 -4.70 -17.53 -8.29
CA LYS A 96 -5.86 -18.35 -7.93
C LYS A 96 -6.36 -19.18 -9.11
N GLY A 97 -6.43 -18.62 -10.31
CA GLY A 97 -6.82 -19.34 -11.52
C GLY A 97 -5.84 -20.49 -11.84
N ILE A 98 -4.54 -20.22 -11.79
CA ILE A 98 -3.50 -21.23 -12.01
C ILE A 98 -3.61 -22.36 -10.97
N GLU A 99 -3.80 -22.03 -9.68
CA GLU A 99 -3.95 -23.04 -8.62
C GLU A 99 -5.23 -23.88 -8.72
N GLU A 100 -6.30 -23.31 -9.28
CA GLU A 100 -7.52 -24.04 -9.60
C GLU A 100 -7.28 -25.00 -10.77
N ASP A 101 -6.58 -24.56 -11.82
CA ASP A 101 -6.22 -25.38 -12.98
C ASP A 101 -5.23 -26.53 -12.65
N LEU A 102 -4.34 -26.35 -11.66
CA LEU A 102 -3.46 -27.43 -11.17
C LEU A 102 -4.14 -28.40 -10.18
N GLU A 103 -5.43 -28.21 -9.85
CA GLU A 103 -6.15 -28.97 -8.84
C GLU A 103 -5.43 -29.04 -7.48
N ILE A 104 -4.65 -27.99 -7.14
CA ILE A 104 -3.89 -27.98 -5.88
C ILE A 104 -4.90 -28.03 -4.72
N PRO A 105 -4.78 -28.97 -3.77
CA PRO A 105 -5.71 -29.05 -2.65
C PRO A 105 -5.70 -27.72 -1.91
N VAL A 106 -6.89 -27.21 -1.58
CA VAL A 106 -7.08 -25.87 -1.00
C VAL A 106 -6.18 -25.62 0.22
N LYS A 107 -5.81 -26.67 0.98
CA LYS A 107 -4.90 -26.62 2.12
C LYS A 107 -3.46 -26.18 1.78
N TYR A 108 -3.02 -26.36 0.54
CA TYR A 108 -1.66 -26.06 0.07
C TYR A 108 -1.61 -24.89 -0.92
N ARG A 109 -2.76 -24.27 -1.21
CA ARG A 109 -2.84 -23.13 -2.12
C ARG A 109 -2.13 -21.92 -1.53
N THR A 110 -1.27 -21.30 -2.33
CA THR A 110 -0.61 -20.04 -2.02
C THR A 110 -1.60 -18.88 -2.04
N SER A 111 -2.63 -18.92 -2.89
CA SER A 111 -3.77 -17.98 -2.81
C SER A 111 -4.46 -18.07 -1.45
N ARG A 112 -4.58 -19.28 -0.88
CA ARG A 112 -5.04 -19.45 0.49
C ARG A 112 -4.03 -18.87 1.46
N LYS A 113 -2.71 -19.10 1.37
CA LYS A 113 -1.77 -18.39 2.26
C LYS A 113 -1.84 -16.86 2.14
N VAL A 114 -2.08 -16.28 0.97
CA VAL A 114 -2.30 -14.82 0.85
C VAL A 114 -3.61 -14.41 1.54
N ASN A 115 -4.67 -15.20 1.40
CA ASN A 115 -5.96 -14.97 2.06
C ASN A 115 -5.95 -15.34 3.55
N GLU A 116 -5.11 -16.28 3.98
CA GLU A 116 -5.00 -16.92 5.29
C GLU A 116 -3.85 -16.33 6.10
N TYR A 117 -2.91 -15.61 5.50
CA TYR A 117 -2.20 -14.53 6.20
C TYR A 117 -3.18 -13.38 6.42
N GLY A 118 -4.10 -13.10 5.48
CA GLY A 118 -5.27 -12.26 5.76
C GLY A 118 -6.12 -12.78 6.93
N GLU A 119 -6.41 -14.09 6.98
CA GLU A 119 -7.26 -14.71 8.02
C GLU A 119 -6.51 -15.11 9.31
N MET A 120 -5.21 -15.36 9.30
CA MET A 120 -4.39 -15.55 10.51
C MET A 120 -4.09 -14.20 11.18
N PHE A 121 -4.02 -13.10 10.42
CA PHE A 121 -4.11 -11.75 11.00
C PHE A 121 -5.52 -11.46 11.56
N LEU A 122 -6.58 -12.06 10.99
CA LEU A 122 -7.93 -12.04 11.60
C LEU A 122 -8.03 -12.95 12.84
N ALA A 123 -7.27 -14.05 12.92
CA ALA A 123 -7.20 -14.94 14.08
C ALA A 123 -6.27 -14.42 15.20
N GLY A 124 -5.52 -13.34 14.95
CA GLY A 124 -4.55 -12.73 15.86
C GLY A 124 -4.56 -11.19 15.85
N LYS A 125 -5.72 -10.58 16.12
CA LYS A 125 -5.91 -9.20 16.63
C LYS A 125 -5.13 -8.06 15.92
N GLY A 126 -5.18 -7.95 14.59
CA GLY A 126 -4.74 -6.75 13.89
C GLY A 126 -5.53 -6.49 12.60
N PRO A 127 -5.80 -5.22 12.22
CA PRO A 127 -6.37 -4.94 10.90
C PRO A 127 -5.38 -5.41 9.82
N GLY A 128 -5.89 -6.07 8.77
CA GLY A 128 -5.05 -6.52 7.66
C GLY A 128 -4.20 -5.39 7.07
N ALA A 129 -3.07 -5.72 6.45
CA ALA A 129 -2.14 -4.72 5.92
C ALA A 129 -2.82 -3.76 4.90
N ARG A 130 -3.80 -4.25 4.12
CA ARG A 130 -4.54 -3.44 3.13
C ARG A 130 -5.36 -2.30 3.76
N PRO A 131 -6.29 -2.56 4.71
CA PRO A 131 -7.01 -1.46 5.36
C PRO A 131 -6.07 -0.55 6.15
N LEU A 132 -4.99 -1.08 6.75
CA LEU A 132 -4.01 -0.25 7.46
C LEU A 132 -3.32 0.76 6.52
N LEU A 133 -2.87 0.32 5.34
CA LEU A 133 -2.23 1.16 4.32
C LEU A 133 -3.19 2.23 3.77
N LEU A 134 -4.47 1.88 3.57
CA LEU A 134 -5.46 2.82 3.07
C LEU A 134 -5.89 3.83 4.15
N VAL A 135 -6.21 3.36 5.35
CA VAL A 135 -6.66 4.22 6.45
C VAL A 135 -5.54 5.18 6.88
N SER A 136 -4.29 4.72 6.91
CA SER A 136 -3.16 5.57 7.27
C SER A 136 -2.90 6.70 6.28
N THR A 137 -2.94 6.44 4.96
CA THR A 137 -2.70 7.50 3.96
C THR A 137 -3.85 8.49 3.90
N TRP A 138 -5.10 8.02 3.91
CA TRP A 138 -6.27 8.89 3.92
C TRP A 138 -6.41 9.64 5.25
N GLY A 139 -6.08 9.00 6.37
CA GLY A 139 -6.04 9.65 7.69
C GLY A 139 -5.01 10.77 7.74
N SER A 140 -3.79 10.51 7.25
CA SER A 140 -2.75 11.54 7.15
C SER A 140 -3.18 12.70 6.24
N PHE A 141 -3.79 12.39 5.09
CA PHE A 141 -4.34 13.42 4.20
C PHE A 141 -5.39 14.28 4.90
N ALA A 142 -6.33 13.67 5.63
CA ALA A 142 -7.34 14.39 6.37
C ALA A 142 -6.74 15.29 7.46
N ILE A 143 -5.72 14.81 8.17
CA ILE A 143 -4.99 15.59 9.19
C ILE A 143 -4.31 16.82 8.56
N TRP A 144 -3.59 16.63 7.45
CA TRP A 144 -2.92 17.73 6.76
C TRP A 144 -3.91 18.72 6.16
N LEU A 145 -5.05 18.24 5.65
CA LEU A 145 -6.11 19.10 5.13
C LEU A 145 -6.75 19.93 6.26
N ALA A 146 -7.01 19.31 7.42
CA ALA A 146 -7.52 20.01 8.58
C ALA A 146 -6.53 21.07 9.09
N ALA A 147 -5.24 20.75 9.12
CA ALA A 147 -4.18 21.71 9.46
C ALA A 147 -4.15 22.87 8.45
N LEU A 148 -4.20 22.58 7.15
CA LEU A 148 -4.21 23.58 6.09
C LEU A 148 -5.40 24.55 6.22
N VAL A 149 -6.60 24.03 6.44
CA VAL A 149 -7.80 24.86 6.66
C VAL A 149 -7.65 25.70 7.93
N SER A 150 -7.09 25.14 8.99
CA SER A 150 -6.87 25.87 10.26
C SER A 150 -5.89 27.03 10.08
N PHE A 151 -4.79 26.83 9.37
CA PHE A 151 -3.82 27.90 9.06
C PHE A 151 -4.39 28.96 8.12
N LEU A 152 -5.22 28.57 7.14
CA LEU A 152 -5.94 29.50 6.27
C LEU A 152 -6.90 30.39 7.06
N CYS A 153 -7.74 29.79 7.92
CA CYS A 153 -8.67 30.54 8.77
C CYS A 153 -7.93 31.50 9.70
N TRP A 154 -6.81 31.06 10.28
CA TRP A 154 -5.98 31.92 11.12
C TRP A 154 -5.35 33.08 10.33
N TRP A 155 -4.82 32.80 9.14
CA TRP A 155 -4.31 33.84 8.24
C TRP A 155 -5.37 34.90 7.92
N CYS A 156 -6.56 34.48 7.53
CA CYS A 156 -7.67 35.38 7.21
C CYS A 156 -8.09 36.23 8.41
N HIS A 157 -8.14 35.64 9.61
CA HIS A 157 -8.45 36.39 10.83
C HIS A 157 -7.39 37.45 11.13
N GLN A 158 -6.11 37.11 10.96
CA GLN A 158 -5.02 38.04 11.21
C GLN A 158 -4.94 39.16 10.17
N SER A 159 -5.41 38.95 8.93
CA SER A 159 -5.42 39.98 7.89
C SER A 159 -6.52 41.03 8.04
N ILE A 160 -7.55 40.73 8.86
CA ILE A 160 -8.71 41.61 9.09
C ILE A 160 -8.45 42.59 10.25
N HIS A 161 -7.50 42.27 11.14
CA HIS A 161 -7.10 43.07 12.29
C HIS A 161 -5.76 43.76 12.07
#